data_AF-A0A1M7ICN1-F1
#
_entry.id   AF-A0A1M7ICN1-F1
#
_cell.length_a   1.000
_cell.length_b   1.000
_cell.length_c   1.000
_cell.angle_alpha   90.00
_cell.angle_beta   90.00
_cell.angle_gamma   90.00
#
_symmetry.space_group_name_H-M   'P 1'
#
loop_
_entity.id
_entity.type
_entity.pdbx_description
1 polymer ?
#
loop_
_entity_poly.entity_id
_entity_poly.type
_entity_poly.pdbx_seq_one_letter_code
_entity_poly.pdbx_strand_id
1 'polypeptide(L)' 'MLKIVVLFLLIMLALALAFGPGFRRVIARILGLPLGR' A
#
# COMPACT_ATOMS: atom_id res chain seq x y z
N MET A 1 -23.90 10.16 3.18
CA MET A 1 -23.27 9.26 4.17
C MET A 1 -22.37 8.22 3.50
N LEU A 2 -22.86 7.46 2.52
CA LEU A 2 -22.09 6.40 1.84
C LEU A 2 -20.78 6.85 1.18
N LYS A 3 -20.75 8.07 0.61
CA LYS A 3 -19.55 8.67 0.01
C LYS A 3 -18.38 8.78 1.01
N ILE A 4 -18.67 9.13 2.26
CA ILE A 4 -17.65 9.30 3.31
C ILE A 4 -17.08 7.93 3.70
N VAL A 5 -17.94 6.92 3.80
CA VAL A 5 -17.53 5.53 4.11
C VAL A 5 -16.63 4.98 3.02
N VAL A 6 -16.99 5.18 1.75
CA VAL A 6 -16.19 4.74 0.61
C VAL A 6 -14.85 5.46 0.56
N LEU A 7 -14.84 6.78 0.81
CA LEU A 7 -13.61 7.55 0.84
C LEU A 7 -12.69 7.11 1.99
N PHE A 8 -13.25 6.87 3.17
CA PHE A 8 -12.51 6.36 4.33
C PHE A 8 -11.93 4.96 4.05
N LEU A 9 -12.71 4.07 3.44
CA LEU A 9 -12.26 2.73 3.08
C LEU A 9 -11.12 2.76 2.06
N LEU A 10 -11.21 3.62 1.05
CA LEU A 10 -10.14 3.84 0.07
C LEU A 10 -8.86 4.38 0.70
N ILE A 11 -8.97 5.34 1.62
CA ILE A 11 -7.82 5.90 2.33
C ILE A 11 -7.15 4.84 3.19
N MET A 12 -7.92 4.08 3.98
CA MET A 12 -7.36 2.97 4.77
C MET A 12 -6.69 1.92 3.89
N LEU A 13 -7.30 1.56 2.76
CA LEU A 13 -6.74 0.59 1.82
C LEU A 13 -5.44 1.11 1.20
N ALA A 14 -5.39 2.37 0.79
CA ALA A 14 -4.18 3.01 0.26
C ALA A 14 -3.06 3.05 1.31
N LEU A 15 -3.39 3.38 2.56
CA LEU A 15 -2.43 3.41 3.66
C LEU A 15 -1.93 1.99 3.99
N ALA A 16 -2.82 1.00 4.03
CA ALA A 16 -2.49 -0.39 4.27
C ALA A 16 -1.66 -0.99 3.13
N LEU A 17 -1.92 -0.59 1.88
CA LEU A 17 -1.07 -0.94 0.75
C LEU A 17 0.32 -0.31 0.94
N ALA A 18 0.40 1.02 1.11
CA ALA A 18 1.64 1.76 1.25
C ALA A 18 2.53 1.29 2.42
N PHE A 19 1.92 0.99 3.58
CA PHE A 19 2.64 0.49 4.76
C PHE A 19 2.74 -1.04 4.79
N GLY A 20 2.04 -1.75 3.92
CA GLY A 20 2.01 -3.19 3.87
C GLY A 20 3.26 -3.80 3.24
N PRO A 21 3.57 -5.07 3.56
CA PRO A 21 4.69 -5.80 2.96
C PRO A 21 4.57 -5.88 1.42
N GLY A 22 3.36 -5.76 0.88
CA GLY A 22 3.08 -5.71 -0.57
C GLY A 22 3.71 -4.50 -1.26
N PHE A 23 3.58 -3.29 -0.71
CA PHE A 23 4.17 -2.09 -1.33
C PHE A 23 5.68 -2.02 -1.12
N ARG A 24 6.20 -2.50 0.02
CA ARG A 24 7.65 -2.68 0.18
C ARG A 24 8.23 -3.64 -0.85
N ARG A 25 7.55 -4.76 -1.13
CA ARG A 25 7.90 -5.70 -2.22
C ARG A 25 7.88 -5.04 -3.58
N VAL A 26 6.84 -4.26 -3.90
CA VAL A 26 6.72 -3.57 -5.19
C VAL A 26 7.79 -2.49 -5.34
N ILE A 27 8.00 -1.64 -4.33
CA ILE A 27 9.06 -0.63 -4.31
C ILE A 27 10.42 -1.27 -4.51
N ALA A 28 10.77 -2.33 -3.76
CA ALA A 28 12.08 -2.95 -3.92
C ALA A 28 12.25 -3.62 -5.29
N ARG A 29 11.18 -4.18 -5.86
CA ARG A 29 11.19 -4.74 -7.21
C ARG A 29 11.40 -3.65 -8.27
N ILE A 30 10.81 -2.46 -8.09
CA ILE A 30 10.98 -1.31 -8.99
C ILE A 30 12.37 -0.69 -8.83
N LEU A 31 12.86 -0.56 -7.60
CA LEU A 31 14.21 -0.06 -7.30
C LEU A 31 15.32 -1.09 -7.58
N GLY A 32 14.99 -2.31 -8.00
CA GLY A 32 15.96 -3.39 -8.22
C GLY A 32 16.70 -3.82 -6.95
N LEU A 33 16.18 -3.46 -5.78
CA LEU A 33 16.77 -3.79 -4.49
C LEU A 33 16.37 -5.21 -4.09
N PRO A 34 17.32 -6.08 -3.71
CA PRO A 34 17.01 -7.43 -3.25
C PRO A 34 16.22 -7.32 -1.95
N LEU A 35 14.94 -7.64 -2.01
CA LEU A 35 14.07 -7.62 -0.84
C LEU A 35 14.32 -8.88 0.00
N GLY A 36 15.41 -8.87 0.76
CA GLY A 36 15.70 -9.86 1.80
C GLY A 36 17.04 -10.57 1.65
N ARG A 37 17.95 -10.25 2.58
CA ARG A 37 19.36 -10.65 2.77
C ARG A 37 20.36 -10.03 1.83
#